data_AF-A0A7G9P115-F1
#
_entry.id   AF-A0A7G9P115-F1
#
_cell.length_a   1.000
_cell.length_b   1.000
_cell.length_c   1.000
_cell.angle_alpha   90.00
_cell.angle_beta   90.00
_cell.angle_gamma   90.00
#
_symmetry.space_group_name_H-M   'P 1'
#
loop_
_entity.id
_entity.type
_entity.pdbx_description
1 polymer ?
#
loop_
_entity_poly.entity_id
_entity_poly.type
_entity_poly.pdbx_seq_one_letter_code
_entity_poly.pdbx_strand_id
1 'polypeptide(L)'
;MGDQIDETKQVESLDPSQKLAQRQAARAARGSMLQRLDEWMTQHPWHPRVFPFVVYVALLWASEPARMWAPWAFPVVYILQCVVTAWLLWRYRKLTPELNWKFHWLAIPAGIVGLVGWIWLGDLMARLWFSDAGTDVLAEMGPALGWTTLSLRLLGMALVVPMFEELFFRSALLRSLYEPKPALASAIDLLSDLPVIGGWVGDTRLGKWADQYDRPMQAQFEKVPVGRISWFSLTASCVLWCLLSHHPRDWPGTFVCGFAWGWLVWMTNRGEKKLGIGPVVWAHAITNALLWGYVVSYGDWRFL
;
A
#
# COMPACT_ATOMS: atom_id res chain seq x y z
N MET A 1 4.27 -14.76 -58.54
CA MET A 1 5.02 -13.55 -58.17
C MET A 1 3.96 -12.52 -57.78
N GLY A 2 3.51 -12.59 -56.53
CA GLY A 2 2.42 -11.77 -56.00
C GLY A 2 2.98 -10.55 -55.32
N ASP A 3 2.55 -9.37 -55.77
CA ASP A 3 2.88 -8.07 -55.20
C ASP A 3 2.52 -8.03 -53.72
N GLN A 4 3.53 -8.10 -52.85
CA GLN A 4 3.43 -7.53 -51.51
C GLN A 4 3.47 -6.01 -51.67
N ILE A 5 2.29 -5.41 -51.70
CA ILE A 5 2.12 -3.97 -51.60
C ILE A 5 2.63 -3.56 -50.21
N ASP A 6 3.79 -2.90 -50.23
CA ASP A 6 4.49 -2.30 -49.12
C ASP A 6 3.59 -1.26 -48.40
N GLU A 7 2.91 -1.67 -47.32
CA GLU A 7 2.04 -0.81 -46.49
C GLU A 7 2.76 0.46 -46.00
N THR A 8 4.09 0.42 -45.93
CA THR A 8 4.95 1.55 -45.56
C THR A 8 4.87 2.71 -46.55
N LYS A 9 4.57 2.47 -47.83
CA LYS A 9 4.45 3.52 -48.87
C LYS A 9 3.11 4.24 -48.92
N GLN A 10 2.05 3.71 -48.29
CA GLN A 10 0.76 4.41 -48.24
C GLN A 10 0.70 5.49 -47.15
N VAL A 11 1.53 5.41 -46.10
CA VAL A 11 1.53 6.38 -45.00
C VAL A 11 2.23 7.70 -45.40
N GLU A 12 3.14 7.63 -46.37
CA GLU A 12 3.94 8.79 -46.79
C GLU A 12 3.16 9.77 -47.68
N SER A 13 2.10 9.31 -48.36
CA SER A 13 1.29 10.09 -49.33
C SER A 13 0.07 10.82 -48.74
N LEU A 14 -0.19 10.73 -47.43
CA LEU A 14 -1.32 11.40 -46.80
C LEU A 14 -1.07 12.91 -46.62
N ASP A 15 -2.04 13.74 -47.01
CA ASP A 15 -2.09 15.19 -46.75
C ASP A 15 -1.94 15.46 -45.24
N PRO A 16 -1.14 16.46 -44.80
CA PRO A 16 -1.11 16.95 -43.43
C PRO A 16 -2.46 17.01 -42.70
N SER A 17 -3.55 17.37 -43.39
CA SER A 17 -4.92 17.41 -42.83
C SER A 17 -5.45 16.02 -42.47
N GLN A 18 -5.22 15.02 -43.32
CA GLN A 18 -5.61 13.62 -43.12
C GLN A 18 -4.74 12.95 -42.05
N LYS A 19 -3.43 13.26 -42.01
CA LYS A 19 -2.53 12.82 -40.92
C LYS A 19 -2.96 13.40 -39.57
N LEU A 20 -3.42 14.65 -39.53
CA LEU A 20 -3.96 15.27 -38.31
C LEU A 20 -5.27 14.62 -37.87
N ALA A 21 -6.21 14.38 -38.80
CA ALA A 21 -7.47 13.71 -38.51
C ALA A 21 -7.26 12.27 -38.00
N GLN A 22 -6.33 11.51 -38.60
CA GLN A 22 -5.95 10.19 -38.09
C GLN A 22 -5.32 10.26 -36.70
N ARG A 23 -4.44 11.23 -36.44
CA ARG A 23 -3.84 11.44 -35.10
C ARG A 23 -4.89 11.82 -34.06
N GLN A 24 -5.87 12.65 -34.43
CA GLN A 24 -6.98 13.03 -33.56
C GLN A 24 -7.93 11.85 -33.31
N ALA A 25 -8.26 11.07 -34.35
CA ALA A 25 -9.05 9.85 -34.22
C ALA A 25 -8.33 8.79 -33.37
N ALA A 26 -7.03 8.60 -33.56
CA ALA A 26 -6.22 7.69 -32.74
C ALA A 26 -6.08 8.17 -31.28
N ARG A 27 -5.99 9.49 -31.06
CA ARG A 27 -5.95 10.10 -29.72
C ARG A 27 -7.31 10.02 -29.02
N ALA A 28 -8.40 10.19 -29.75
CA ALA A 28 -9.76 10.00 -29.25
C ALA A 28 -10.04 8.52 -28.96
N ALA A 29 -9.59 7.61 -29.82
CA ALA A 29 -9.71 6.16 -29.65
C ALA A 29 -8.87 5.61 -28.48
N ARG A 30 -7.76 6.28 -28.12
CA ARG A 30 -6.96 5.89 -26.94
C ARG A 30 -7.60 6.26 -25.60
N GLY A 31 -8.65 7.10 -25.59
CA GLY A 31 -9.23 7.64 -24.36
C GLY A 31 -8.25 8.56 -23.61
N SER A 32 -8.77 9.32 -22.64
CA SER A 32 -7.90 10.08 -21.73
C SER A 32 -7.14 9.11 -20.80
N MET A 33 -5.97 9.52 -20.30
CA MET A 33 -5.21 8.72 -19.32
C MET A 33 -6.06 8.34 -18.10
N LEU A 34 -6.98 9.23 -17.69
CA LEU A 34 -7.91 8.99 -16.59
C LEU A 34 -8.97 7.93 -16.93
N GLN A 35 -9.49 7.90 -18.16
CA GLN A 35 -10.43 6.86 -18.59
C GLN A 35 -9.77 5.48 -18.58
N ARG A 36 -8.55 5.37 -19.11
CA ARG A 36 -7.76 4.13 -19.04
C ARG A 36 -7.50 3.68 -17.61
N LEU A 37 -7.21 4.62 -16.72
CA LEU A 37 -7.02 4.33 -15.30
C LEU A 37 -8.33 3.83 -14.68
N ASP A 38 -9.47 4.48 -14.98
CA ASP A 38 -10.78 4.05 -14.47
C ASP A 38 -11.13 2.64 -14.93
N GLU A 39 -10.98 2.38 -16.23
CA GLU A 39 -11.18 1.06 -16.83
C GLU A 39 -10.32 0.02 -16.14
N TRP A 40 -9.01 0.26 -16.03
CA TRP A 40 -8.09 -0.64 -15.34
C TRP A 40 -8.53 -0.87 -13.88
N MET A 41 -8.84 0.18 -13.12
CA MET A 41 -9.25 0.05 -11.71
C MET A 41 -10.54 -0.77 -11.53
N THR A 42 -11.40 -0.86 -12.55
CA THR A 42 -12.61 -1.69 -12.52
C THR A 42 -12.39 -3.13 -12.99
N GLN A 43 -11.31 -3.44 -13.71
CA GLN A 43 -11.05 -4.77 -14.27
C GLN A 43 -10.81 -5.85 -13.21
N HIS A 44 -10.21 -5.48 -12.08
CA HIS A 44 -9.87 -6.45 -11.04
C HIS A 44 -10.07 -5.85 -9.65
N PRO A 45 -10.68 -6.58 -8.70
CA PRO A 45 -10.99 -6.04 -7.38
C PRO A 45 -9.75 -5.67 -6.56
N TRP A 46 -8.56 -6.18 -6.90
CA TRP A 46 -7.33 -5.76 -6.24
C TRP A 46 -6.85 -4.37 -6.62
N HIS A 47 -7.07 -3.93 -7.86
CA HIS A 47 -6.51 -2.66 -8.34
C HIS A 47 -6.82 -1.49 -7.40
N PRO A 48 -8.07 -1.25 -6.95
CA PRO A 48 -8.36 -0.16 -6.03
C PRO A 48 -7.83 -0.36 -4.59
N ARG A 49 -7.36 -1.57 -4.24
CA ARG A 49 -6.84 -1.91 -2.90
C ARG A 49 -5.33 -1.91 -2.81
N VAL A 50 -4.68 -2.25 -3.91
CA VAL A 50 -3.22 -2.38 -4.02
C VAL A 50 -2.59 -1.14 -4.65
N PHE A 51 -3.24 -0.55 -5.66
CA PHE A 51 -2.65 0.56 -6.41
C PHE A 51 -2.35 1.80 -5.55
N PRO A 52 -3.23 2.27 -4.64
CA PRO A 52 -2.89 3.40 -3.77
C PRO A 52 -1.67 3.14 -2.88
N PHE A 53 -1.49 1.90 -2.40
CA PHE A 53 -0.32 1.49 -1.62
C PHE A 53 0.95 1.53 -2.47
N VAL A 54 0.91 0.94 -3.67
CA VAL A 54 2.06 0.94 -4.59
C VAL A 54 2.45 2.36 -4.99
N VAL A 55 1.49 3.23 -5.29
CA VAL A 55 1.76 4.65 -5.61
C VAL A 55 2.39 5.37 -4.42
N TYR A 56 1.87 5.16 -3.20
CA TYR A 56 2.44 5.77 -2.00
C TYR A 56 3.87 5.31 -1.76
N VAL A 57 4.13 3.99 -1.82
CA VAL A 57 5.48 3.43 -1.66
C VAL A 57 6.42 3.92 -2.75
N ALA A 58 5.99 3.97 -4.01
CA ALA A 58 6.80 4.49 -5.11
C ALA A 58 7.22 5.96 -4.89
N LEU A 59 6.31 6.80 -4.39
CA LEU A 59 6.61 8.19 -4.05
C LEU A 59 7.49 8.30 -2.80
N LEU A 60 7.39 7.37 -1.85
CA LEU A 60 8.25 7.31 -0.66
C LEU A 60 9.73 7.18 -1.05
N TRP A 61 10.06 6.43 -2.10
CA TRP A 61 11.43 6.34 -2.63
C TRP A 61 12.00 7.67 -3.14
N ALA A 62 11.15 8.64 -3.46
CA ALA A 62 11.57 9.99 -3.86
C ALA A 62 11.76 10.94 -2.66
N SER A 63 11.26 10.59 -1.47
CA SER A 63 11.28 11.46 -0.29
C SER A 63 12.69 11.69 0.26
N GLU A 64 13.52 10.64 0.32
CA GLU A 64 14.91 10.77 0.77
C GLU A 64 15.79 11.60 -0.19
N PRO A 65 15.79 11.33 -1.52
CA PRO A 65 16.44 12.22 -2.48
C PRO A 65 15.98 13.68 -2.39
N ALA A 66 14.69 13.92 -2.18
CA ALA A 66 14.16 15.27 -2.02
C ALA A 66 14.71 15.96 -0.77
N ARG A 67 14.74 15.25 0.37
CA ARG A 67 15.33 15.76 1.62
C ARG A 67 16.80 16.13 1.45
N MET A 68 17.59 15.26 0.81
CA MET A 68 19.01 15.49 0.56
C MET A 68 19.27 16.68 -0.37
N TRP A 69 18.36 16.97 -1.30
CA TRP A 69 18.47 18.11 -2.20
C TRP A 69 18.20 19.43 -1.49
N ALA A 70 17.09 19.52 -0.75
CA ALA A 70 16.76 20.69 0.05
C ALA A 70 15.78 20.37 1.20
N PRO A 71 15.95 20.97 2.38
CA PRO A 71 15.04 20.77 3.52
C PRO A 71 13.56 21.02 3.20
N TRP A 72 13.26 22.00 2.35
CA TRP A 72 11.88 22.34 1.96
C TRP A 72 11.28 21.39 0.92
N ALA A 73 12.09 20.61 0.21
CA ALA A 73 11.59 19.71 -0.82
C ALA A 73 10.94 18.46 -0.23
N PHE A 74 11.42 18.00 0.94
CA PHE A 74 10.81 16.89 1.67
C PHE A 74 9.30 17.10 1.95
N PRO A 75 8.85 18.19 2.62
CA PRO A 75 7.42 18.37 2.90
C PRO A 75 6.59 18.53 1.62
N VAL A 76 7.15 19.07 0.53
CA VAL A 76 6.45 19.17 -0.76
C VAL A 76 6.19 17.80 -1.38
N VAL A 77 7.21 16.93 -1.43
CA VAL A 77 7.06 15.55 -1.93
C VAL A 77 6.09 14.77 -1.04
N TYR A 78 6.20 14.94 0.28
CA TYR A 78 5.29 14.30 1.23
C TYR A 78 3.82 14.74 1.04
N ILE A 79 3.57 16.04 0.83
CA ILE A 79 2.22 16.54 0.52
C ILE A 79 1.71 15.93 -0.79
N LEU A 80 2.52 15.94 -1.85
CA LEU A 80 2.14 15.38 -3.13
C LEU A 80 1.74 13.91 -2.99
N GLN A 81 2.55 13.14 -2.26
CA GLN A 81 2.29 11.75 -1.93
C GLN A 81 0.95 11.56 -1.19
N CYS A 82 0.68 12.35 -0.16
CA CYS A 82 -0.58 12.29 0.57
C CYS A 82 -1.78 12.67 -0.30
N VAL A 83 -1.67 13.73 -1.10
CA VAL A 83 -2.75 14.24 -1.96
C VAL A 83 -3.07 13.25 -3.08
N VAL A 84 -2.06 12.71 -3.75
CA VAL A 84 -2.27 11.71 -4.82
C VAL A 84 -2.93 10.45 -4.25
N THR A 85 -2.45 9.94 -3.12
CA THR A 85 -3.04 8.75 -2.51
C THR A 85 -4.45 9.00 -2.00
N ALA A 86 -4.70 10.13 -1.32
CA ALA A 86 -6.04 10.51 -0.88
C ALA A 86 -7.01 10.69 -2.07
N TRP A 87 -6.54 11.28 -3.17
CA TRP A 87 -7.31 11.41 -4.41
C TRP A 87 -7.67 10.04 -5.00
N LEU A 88 -6.73 9.10 -5.06
CA LEU A 88 -7.00 7.72 -5.52
C LEU A 88 -8.05 7.04 -4.64
N LEU A 89 -7.88 7.10 -3.32
CA LEU A 89 -8.83 6.52 -2.36
C LEU A 89 -10.23 7.14 -2.51
N TRP A 90 -10.31 8.46 -2.64
CA TRP A 90 -11.58 9.16 -2.81
C TRP A 90 -12.26 8.85 -4.15
N ARG A 91 -11.49 8.84 -5.25
CA ARG A 91 -11.99 8.57 -6.60
C ARG A 91 -12.59 7.17 -6.70
N TYR A 92 -11.90 6.17 -6.14
CA TYR A 92 -12.28 4.76 -6.23
C TYR A 92 -13.02 4.23 -4.99
N ARG A 93 -13.48 5.12 -4.08
CA ARG A 93 -14.20 4.75 -2.85
C ARG A 93 -15.41 3.84 -3.05
N LYS A 94 -16.05 3.89 -4.23
CA LYS A 94 -17.19 3.03 -4.57
C LYS A 94 -16.77 1.57 -4.82
N LEU A 95 -15.52 1.33 -5.19
CA LEU A 95 -14.95 0.00 -5.42
C LEU A 95 -14.43 -0.65 -4.12
N THR A 96 -14.34 0.14 -3.04
CA THR A 96 -13.81 -0.26 -1.73
C THR A 96 -14.79 0.06 -0.59
N PRO A 97 -16.03 -0.47 -0.63
CA PRO A 97 -17.08 -0.16 0.35
C PRO A 97 -16.71 -0.55 1.80
N GLU A 98 -15.76 -1.46 1.98
CA GLU A 98 -15.24 -1.81 3.30
C GLU A 98 -14.38 -0.69 3.93
N LEU A 99 -13.76 0.18 3.12
CA LEU A 99 -13.04 1.36 3.58
C LEU A 99 -14.06 2.44 3.88
N ASN A 100 -14.38 2.56 5.16
CA ASN A 100 -15.37 3.49 5.68
C ASN A 100 -14.86 4.11 6.97
N TRP A 101 -15.60 5.09 7.50
CA TRP A 101 -15.24 5.81 8.72
C TRP A 101 -15.99 5.32 9.97
N LYS A 102 -16.60 4.13 9.93
CA LYS A 102 -17.34 3.59 11.08
C LYS A 102 -16.41 3.42 12.27
N PHE A 103 -16.75 4.08 13.36
CA PHE A 103 -16.00 4.02 14.60
C PHE A 103 -16.44 2.83 15.45
N HIS A 104 -15.51 2.26 16.20
CA HIS A 104 -15.79 1.33 17.29
C HIS A 104 -14.85 1.67 18.45
N TRP A 105 -15.37 1.73 19.67
CA TRP A 105 -14.63 2.22 20.84
C TRP A 105 -13.32 1.44 21.11
N LEU A 106 -13.27 0.15 20.76
CA LEU A 106 -12.05 -0.67 20.85
C LEU A 106 -10.87 -0.16 20.01
N ALA A 107 -11.11 0.74 19.05
CA ALA A 107 -10.06 1.42 18.32
C ALA A 107 -9.12 2.19 19.27
N ILE A 108 -9.64 2.77 20.35
CA ILE A 108 -8.84 3.52 21.33
C ILE A 108 -7.86 2.61 22.08
N PRO A 109 -8.28 1.56 22.82
CA PRO A 109 -7.34 0.68 23.49
C PRO A 109 -6.44 -0.07 22.50
N ALA A 110 -6.93 -0.45 21.32
CA ALA A 110 -6.06 -1.06 20.30
C ALA A 110 -4.97 -0.09 19.81
N GLY A 111 -5.31 1.20 19.66
CA GLY A 111 -4.36 2.24 19.29
C GLY A 111 -3.30 2.50 20.38
N ILE A 112 -3.71 2.50 21.66
CA ILE A 112 -2.82 2.64 22.81
C ILE A 112 -1.89 1.43 22.94
N VAL A 113 -2.42 0.21 22.80
CA VAL A 113 -1.60 -1.01 22.79
C VAL A 113 -0.59 -0.99 21.65
N GLY A 114 -1.01 -0.52 20.47
CA GLY A 114 -0.11 -0.31 19.33
C GLY A 114 1.02 0.65 19.67
N LEU A 115 0.72 1.82 20.24
CA LEU A 115 1.71 2.82 20.65
C LEU A 115 2.72 2.24 21.67
N VAL A 116 2.21 1.65 22.76
CA VAL A 116 3.06 1.13 23.83
C VAL A 116 3.95 0.00 23.31
N GLY A 117 3.38 -0.92 22.53
CA GLY A 117 4.14 -2.00 21.90
C GLY A 117 5.20 -1.48 20.94
N TRP A 118 4.86 -0.47 20.13
CA TRP A 118 5.78 0.15 19.17
C TRP A 118 6.99 0.78 19.85
N ILE A 119 6.77 1.64 20.84
CA ILE A 119 7.85 2.33 21.56
C ILE A 119 8.70 1.33 22.35
N TRP A 120 8.05 0.46 23.12
CA TRP A 120 8.76 -0.47 24.00
C TRP A 120 9.63 -1.45 23.21
N LEU A 121 9.08 -2.05 22.14
CA LEU A 121 9.83 -3.00 21.32
C LEU A 121 10.86 -2.33 20.43
N GLY A 122 10.55 -1.16 19.87
CA GLY A 122 11.52 -0.40 19.08
C GLY A 122 12.72 0.05 19.92
N ASP A 123 12.49 0.50 21.15
CA ASP A 123 13.57 0.87 22.08
C ASP A 123 14.39 -0.36 22.51
N LEU A 124 13.73 -1.49 22.77
CA LEU A 124 14.41 -2.77 23.04
C LEU A 124 15.30 -3.19 21.86
N MET A 125 14.78 -3.13 20.63
CA MET A 125 15.56 -3.47 19.42
C MET A 125 16.71 -2.50 19.21
N ALA A 126 16.52 -1.19 19.47
CA ALA A 126 17.58 -0.21 19.38
C ALA A 126 18.72 -0.54 20.37
N ARG A 127 18.39 -0.81 21.64
CA ARG A 127 19.39 -1.15 22.67
C ARG A 127 20.18 -2.41 22.36
N LEU A 128 19.56 -3.39 21.70
CA LEU A 128 20.16 -4.70 21.47
C LEU A 128 20.89 -4.81 20.12
N TRP A 129 20.36 -4.20 19.05
CA TRP A 129 20.82 -4.45 17.68
C TRP A 129 20.97 -3.21 16.79
N PHE A 130 20.40 -2.04 17.14
CA PHE A 130 20.37 -0.88 16.23
C PHE A 130 20.77 0.44 16.90
N SER A 131 21.83 1.07 16.40
CA SER A 131 22.21 2.44 16.75
C SER A 131 21.59 3.42 15.76
N ASP A 132 20.35 3.81 15.98
CA ASP A 132 19.71 4.90 15.23
C ASP A 132 19.20 5.95 16.22
N ALA A 133 19.58 7.21 16.03
CA ALA A 133 19.13 8.34 16.86
C ALA A 133 17.92 9.06 16.23
N GLY A 134 17.51 8.68 15.03
CA GLY A 134 16.53 9.42 14.24
C GLY A 134 17.09 10.76 13.76
N THR A 135 16.29 11.51 13.01
CA THR A 135 16.69 12.84 12.53
C THR A 135 15.83 13.91 13.16
N ASP A 136 16.46 14.82 13.89
CA ASP A 136 15.79 15.98 14.47
C ASP A 136 15.38 16.96 13.36
N VAL A 137 14.09 16.90 12.99
CA VAL A 137 13.51 17.72 11.92
C VAL A 137 13.53 19.21 12.29
N LEU A 138 13.39 19.56 13.57
CA LEU A 138 13.41 20.95 14.01
C LEU A 138 14.82 21.53 13.93
N ALA A 139 15.83 20.73 14.31
CA ALA A 139 17.23 21.13 14.19
C ALA A 139 17.68 21.27 12.72
N GLU A 140 17.23 20.36 11.84
CA GLU A 140 17.60 20.37 10.42
C GLU A 140 16.93 21.48 9.62
N MET A 141 15.63 21.72 9.84
CA MET A 141 14.82 22.59 8.99
C MET A 141 14.57 23.98 9.60
N GLY A 142 14.96 24.19 10.86
CA GLY A 142 14.58 25.37 11.64
C GLY A 142 13.11 25.34 12.09
N PRO A 143 12.69 26.25 12.99
CA PRO A 143 11.42 26.13 13.69
C PRO A 143 10.20 26.23 12.77
N ALA A 144 10.17 27.20 11.85
CA ALA A 144 8.98 27.42 11.01
C ALA A 144 8.73 26.25 10.03
N LEU A 145 9.76 25.87 9.27
CA LEU A 145 9.65 24.77 8.30
C LEU A 145 9.55 23.42 9.02
N GLY A 146 10.29 23.22 10.11
CA GLY A 146 10.23 22.01 10.91
C GLY A 146 8.83 21.75 11.49
N TRP A 147 8.20 22.75 12.13
CA TRP A 147 6.82 22.60 12.61
C TRP A 147 5.82 22.37 11.48
N THR A 148 5.98 23.06 10.36
CA THR A 148 5.14 22.82 9.17
C THR A 148 5.26 21.37 8.70
N THR A 149 6.48 20.85 8.57
CA THR A 149 6.75 19.46 8.20
C THR A 149 6.16 18.49 9.21
N LEU A 150 6.32 18.74 10.52
CA LEU A 150 5.79 17.87 11.58
C LEU A 150 4.26 17.84 11.56
N SER A 151 3.59 18.99 11.42
CA SER A 151 2.13 19.06 11.35
C SER A 151 1.59 18.37 10.10
N LEU A 152 2.24 18.56 8.95
CA LEU A 152 1.87 17.87 7.71
C LEU A 152 2.06 16.35 7.84
N ARG A 153 3.17 15.92 8.45
CA ARG A 153 3.42 14.50 8.74
C ARG A 153 2.32 13.93 9.62
N LEU A 154 1.93 14.61 10.71
CA LEU A 154 0.82 14.19 11.56
C LEU A 154 -0.46 13.95 10.75
N LEU A 155 -0.84 14.90 9.90
CA LEU A 155 -2.06 14.78 9.08
C LEU A 155 -1.95 13.61 8.09
N GLY A 156 -0.82 13.47 7.39
CA GLY A 156 -0.60 12.38 6.44
C GLY A 156 -0.61 11.01 7.12
N MET A 157 0.18 10.85 8.19
CA MET A 157 0.32 9.58 8.92
C MET A 157 -0.92 9.21 9.71
N ALA A 158 -1.71 10.16 10.21
CA ALA A 158 -2.92 9.84 10.98
C ALA A 158 -4.17 9.70 10.10
N LEU A 159 -4.23 10.34 8.93
CA LEU A 159 -5.43 10.34 8.09
C LEU A 159 -5.29 9.52 6.82
N VAL A 160 -4.18 9.64 6.10
CA VAL A 160 -4.02 9.02 4.77
C VAL A 160 -3.39 7.63 4.87
N VAL A 161 -2.30 7.52 5.63
CA VAL A 161 -1.56 6.26 5.81
C VAL A 161 -2.43 5.11 6.30
N PRO A 162 -3.24 5.28 7.35
CA PRO A 162 -4.07 4.19 7.87
C PRO A 162 -5.09 3.71 6.84
N MET A 163 -5.59 4.61 5.97
CA MET A 163 -6.60 4.23 4.99
C MET A 163 -6.06 3.29 3.93
N PHE A 164 -4.95 3.63 3.26
CA PHE A 164 -4.43 2.77 2.19
C PHE A 164 -3.69 1.54 2.73
N GLU A 165 -3.00 1.65 3.87
CA GLU A 165 -2.30 0.50 4.46
C GLU A 165 -3.30 -0.55 4.94
N GLU A 166 -4.33 -0.16 5.69
CA GLU A 166 -5.33 -1.12 6.16
C GLU A 166 -6.18 -1.66 5.00
N LEU A 167 -6.40 -0.86 3.95
CA LEU A 167 -7.03 -1.34 2.72
C LEU A 167 -6.18 -2.41 2.02
N PHE A 168 -4.86 -2.22 1.96
CA PHE A 168 -3.97 -3.18 1.34
C PHE A 168 -3.82 -4.45 2.19
N PHE A 169 -3.38 -4.30 3.44
CA PHE A 169 -3.06 -5.44 4.31
C PHE A 169 -4.33 -6.13 4.85
N ARG A 170 -5.26 -5.38 5.44
CA ARG A 170 -6.38 -5.95 6.22
C ARG A 170 -7.59 -6.25 5.35
N SER A 171 -7.65 -5.67 4.15
CA SER A 171 -8.63 -6.03 3.15
C SER A 171 -8.06 -6.93 2.05
N ALA A 172 -7.05 -6.50 1.29
CA ALA A 172 -6.55 -7.30 0.16
C ALA A 172 -5.78 -8.55 0.62
N LEU A 173 -4.68 -8.39 1.36
CA LEU A 173 -3.79 -9.51 1.67
C LEU A 173 -4.44 -10.57 2.57
N LEU A 174 -5.15 -10.19 3.63
CA LEU A 174 -5.78 -11.17 4.53
C LEU A 174 -6.76 -12.10 3.80
N ARG A 175 -7.46 -11.60 2.78
CA ARG A 175 -8.40 -12.40 1.99
C ARG A 175 -7.68 -13.25 0.94
N SER A 176 -6.68 -12.69 0.30
CA SER A 176 -5.91 -13.36 -0.75
C SER A 176 -4.93 -14.41 -0.24
N LEU A 177 -4.51 -14.32 1.02
CA LEU A 177 -3.58 -15.25 1.66
C LEU A 177 -4.29 -16.12 2.70
N TYR A 178 -5.61 -16.32 2.59
CA TYR A 178 -6.39 -16.99 3.62
C TYR A 178 -5.98 -18.46 3.85
N GLU A 179 -5.81 -19.23 2.78
CA GLU A 179 -5.32 -20.61 2.77
C GLU A 179 -3.85 -20.65 2.32
N PRO A 180 -3.02 -21.50 2.96
CA PRO A 180 -1.59 -21.54 2.67
C PRO A 180 -1.26 -22.10 1.29
N LYS A 181 -1.97 -23.14 0.83
CA LYS A 181 -1.63 -23.80 -0.45
C LYS A 181 -1.83 -22.88 -1.65
N PRO A 182 -3.00 -22.23 -1.85
CA PRO A 182 -3.17 -21.38 -3.01
C PRO A 182 -2.35 -20.08 -2.89
N ALA A 183 -2.09 -19.59 -1.67
CA ALA A 183 -1.15 -18.49 -1.45
C ALA A 183 0.28 -18.82 -1.90
N LEU A 184 0.79 -20.00 -1.53
CA LEU A 184 2.11 -20.47 -1.97
C LEU A 184 2.17 -20.72 -3.48
N ALA A 185 1.10 -21.28 -4.07
CA ALA A 185 0.99 -21.43 -5.51
C ALA A 185 1.10 -20.07 -6.21
N SER A 186 0.40 -19.05 -5.72
CA SER A 186 0.48 -17.68 -6.28
C SER A 186 1.88 -17.07 -6.18
N ALA A 187 2.59 -17.33 -5.08
CA ALA A 187 3.97 -16.85 -4.92
C ALA A 187 4.94 -17.52 -5.90
N ILE A 188 4.74 -18.81 -6.18
CA ILE A 188 5.53 -19.54 -7.18
C ILE A 188 5.18 -19.07 -8.58
N ASP A 189 3.89 -18.89 -8.88
CA ASP A 189 3.42 -18.36 -10.17
C ASP A 189 4.05 -16.99 -10.47
N LEU A 190 4.08 -16.09 -9.47
CA LEU A 190 4.78 -14.81 -9.58
C LEU A 190 6.28 -14.95 -9.89
N LEU A 191 6.93 -15.99 -9.37
CA LEU A 191 8.34 -16.29 -9.67
C LEU A 191 8.51 -16.90 -11.07
N SER A 192 7.55 -17.72 -11.51
CA SER A 192 7.47 -18.31 -12.85
C SER A 192 7.26 -17.26 -13.94
N ASP A 193 6.64 -16.12 -13.61
CA ASP A 193 6.44 -15.01 -14.53
C ASP A 193 7.67 -14.08 -14.68
N LEU A 194 8.73 -14.29 -13.90
CA LEU A 194 9.92 -13.44 -13.95
C LEU A 194 10.72 -13.68 -15.25
N PRO A 195 11.15 -12.62 -15.96
CA PRO A 195 11.74 -12.75 -17.30
C PRO A 195 13.08 -13.51 -17.34
N VAL A 196 13.77 -13.66 -16.21
CA VAL A 196 15.11 -14.30 -16.14
C VAL A 196 15.05 -15.72 -15.58
N ILE A 197 14.26 -15.93 -14.53
CA ILE A 197 14.21 -17.21 -13.81
C ILE A 197 12.90 -17.97 -14.04
N GLY A 198 11.93 -17.37 -14.73
CA GLY A 198 10.57 -17.84 -14.83
C GLY A 198 10.43 -19.21 -15.47
N GLY A 199 11.04 -19.41 -16.64
CA GLY A 199 11.03 -20.71 -17.32
C GLY A 199 11.68 -21.82 -16.48
N TRP A 200 12.76 -21.50 -15.76
CA TRP A 200 13.41 -22.46 -14.86
C TRP A 200 12.50 -22.85 -13.69
N VAL A 201 11.83 -21.87 -13.05
CA VAL A 201 10.88 -22.12 -11.95
C VAL A 201 9.68 -22.92 -12.44
N GLY A 202 9.11 -22.55 -13.60
CA GLY A 202 7.96 -23.22 -14.22
C GLY A 202 8.22 -24.70 -14.51
N ASP A 203 9.42 -25.03 -14.99
CA ASP A 203 9.79 -26.42 -15.30
C ASP A 203 9.99 -27.32 -14.06
N THR A 204 10.14 -26.72 -12.87
CA THR A 204 10.28 -27.47 -11.63
C THR A 204 8.98 -28.20 -11.23
N ARG A 205 9.09 -29.16 -10.30
CA ARG A 205 7.92 -29.79 -9.68
C ARG A 205 7.01 -28.79 -8.96
N LEU A 206 7.57 -27.68 -8.47
CA LEU A 206 6.82 -26.64 -7.78
C LEU A 206 6.06 -25.75 -8.76
N GLY A 207 6.67 -25.38 -9.89
CA GLY A 207 5.99 -24.64 -10.97
C GLY A 207 4.79 -25.41 -11.51
N LYS A 208 4.99 -26.66 -11.91
CA LYS A 208 3.90 -27.56 -12.37
C LYS A 208 2.82 -27.85 -11.33
N TRP A 209 3.13 -27.70 -10.05
CA TRP A 209 2.15 -27.79 -8.97
C TRP A 209 1.35 -26.48 -8.84
N ALA A 210 1.99 -25.33 -8.98
CA ALA A 210 1.34 -24.02 -8.96
C ALA A 210 0.39 -23.82 -10.16
N ASP A 211 0.78 -24.29 -11.35
CA ASP A 211 -0.03 -24.24 -12.59
C ASP A 211 -1.39 -24.96 -12.48
N GLN A 212 -1.57 -25.82 -11.46
CA GLN A 212 -2.84 -26.51 -11.21
C GLN A 212 -3.94 -25.58 -10.67
N TYR A 213 -3.56 -24.38 -10.21
CA TYR A 213 -4.46 -23.41 -9.61
C TYR A 213 -4.74 -22.27 -10.59
N ASP A 214 -5.99 -22.09 -11.01
CA ASP A 214 -6.40 -20.89 -11.76
C ASP A 214 -6.53 -19.69 -10.80
N ARG A 215 -5.64 -18.70 -10.96
CA ARG A 215 -5.62 -17.42 -10.24
C ARG A 215 -5.92 -17.56 -8.73
N PRO A 216 -5.12 -18.35 -7.99
CA PRO A 216 -5.45 -18.79 -6.64
C PRO A 216 -5.67 -17.65 -5.63
N MET A 217 -4.93 -16.55 -5.75
CA MET A 217 -5.05 -15.37 -4.89
C MET A 217 -6.32 -14.56 -5.16
N GLN A 218 -6.78 -14.48 -6.41
CA GLN A 218 -8.06 -13.85 -6.78
C GLN A 218 -9.23 -14.69 -6.29
N ALA A 219 -9.20 -16.01 -6.54
CA ALA A 219 -10.25 -16.92 -6.12
C ALA A 219 -10.48 -16.88 -4.59
N GLN A 220 -9.40 -16.83 -3.80
CA GLN A 220 -9.50 -16.66 -2.35
C GLN A 220 -10.08 -15.29 -1.97
N PHE A 221 -9.64 -14.22 -2.62
CA PHE A 221 -10.12 -12.88 -2.36
C PHE A 221 -11.64 -12.74 -2.51
N GLU A 222 -12.18 -13.33 -3.58
CA GLU A 222 -13.61 -13.28 -3.90
C GLU A 222 -14.44 -14.15 -2.94
N LYS A 223 -13.88 -15.27 -2.50
CA LYS A 223 -14.54 -16.22 -1.57
C LYS A 223 -14.53 -15.73 -0.12
N VAL A 224 -13.45 -15.09 0.32
CA VAL A 224 -13.23 -14.76 1.73
C VAL A 224 -13.78 -13.36 2.02
N PRO A 225 -14.79 -13.20 2.90
CA PRO A 225 -15.32 -11.89 3.24
C PRO A 225 -14.36 -11.11 4.15
N VAL A 226 -14.49 -9.78 4.17
CA VAL A 226 -13.73 -8.91 5.09
C VAL A 226 -13.96 -9.33 6.55
N GLY A 227 -12.88 -9.41 7.32
CA GLY A 227 -12.90 -9.82 8.73
C GLY A 227 -12.79 -11.32 8.99
N ARG A 228 -12.75 -12.16 7.94
CA ARG A 228 -12.26 -13.52 8.08
C ARG A 228 -10.73 -13.49 8.11
N ILE A 229 -10.17 -14.13 9.13
CA ILE A 229 -8.72 -14.26 9.29
C ILE A 229 -8.37 -15.72 9.53
N SER A 230 -7.23 -16.14 8.99
CA SER A 230 -6.54 -17.37 9.38
C SER A 230 -5.20 -17.01 10.02
N TRP A 231 -4.67 -17.88 10.88
CA TRP A 231 -3.34 -17.67 11.47
C TRP A 231 -2.25 -17.50 10.41
N PHE A 232 -2.36 -18.24 9.31
CA PHE A 232 -1.44 -18.12 8.18
C PHE A 232 -1.55 -16.73 7.53
N SER A 233 -2.75 -16.30 7.15
CA SER A 233 -2.97 -14.99 6.50
C SER A 233 -2.51 -13.82 7.35
N LEU A 234 -2.77 -13.88 8.67
CA LEU A 234 -2.39 -12.84 9.61
C LEU A 234 -0.86 -12.76 9.73
N THR A 235 -0.21 -13.91 9.90
CA THR A 235 1.25 -13.98 10.00
C THR A 235 1.91 -13.54 8.69
N ALA A 236 1.45 -14.04 7.55
CA ALA A 236 1.97 -13.67 6.24
C ALA A 236 1.80 -12.17 5.95
N SER A 237 0.65 -11.60 6.31
CA SER A 237 0.41 -10.15 6.20
C SER A 237 1.37 -9.34 7.07
N CYS A 238 1.66 -9.78 8.31
CA CYS A 238 2.63 -9.11 9.18
C CYS A 238 4.05 -9.17 8.59
N VAL A 239 4.48 -10.34 8.10
CA VAL A 239 5.78 -10.49 7.44
C VAL A 239 5.90 -9.57 6.23
N LEU A 240 4.89 -9.55 5.36
CA LEU A 240 4.88 -8.66 4.19
C LEU A 240 4.91 -7.19 4.59
N TRP A 241 4.21 -6.81 5.67
CA TRP A 241 4.25 -5.43 6.15
C TRP A 241 5.62 -5.03 6.67
N CYS A 242 6.29 -5.92 7.42
CA CYS A 242 7.69 -5.72 7.82
C CYS A 242 8.60 -5.50 6.62
N LEU A 243 8.52 -6.39 5.63
CA LEU A 243 9.41 -6.37 4.47
C LEU A 243 9.18 -5.18 3.54
N LEU A 244 7.94 -4.74 3.39
CA LEU A 244 7.56 -3.71 2.42
C LEU A 244 7.59 -2.29 2.98
N SER A 245 7.44 -2.12 4.31
CA SER A 245 7.11 -0.80 4.87
C SER A 245 7.96 -0.37 6.07
N HIS A 246 8.72 -1.27 6.71
CA HIS A 246 9.39 -0.94 7.96
C HIS A 246 10.83 -1.43 8.08
N HIS A 247 11.65 -0.63 8.75
CA HIS A 247 13.02 -0.97 9.09
C HIS A 247 13.06 -2.17 10.07
N PRO A 248 14.05 -3.07 10.00
CA PRO A 248 14.17 -4.25 10.88
C PRO A 248 14.03 -3.99 12.38
N ARG A 249 14.42 -2.81 12.84
CA ARG A 249 14.21 -2.35 14.23
C ARG A 249 12.74 -2.40 14.66
N ASP A 250 11.83 -2.07 13.76
CA ASP A 250 10.40 -1.93 14.08
C ASP A 250 9.62 -3.23 13.91
N TRP A 251 10.25 -4.30 13.39
CA TRP A 251 9.58 -5.56 13.07
C TRP A 251 8.84 -6.20 14.26
N PRO A 252 9.36 -6.23 15.49
CA PRO A 252 8.57 -6.77 16.59
C PRO A 252 7.32 -5.91 16.88
N GLY A 253 7.44 -4.59 16.76
CA GLY A 253 6.33 -3.64 16.92
C GLY A 253 5.24 -3.80 15.87
N THR A 254 5.63 -3.98 14.60
CA THR A 254 4.68 -4.24 13.50
C THR A 254 3.95 -5.57 13.69
N PHE A 255 4.59 -6.61 14.23
CA PHE A 255 3.90 -7.86 14.58
C PHE A 255 2.86 -7.64 15.67
N VAL A 256 3.20 -6.96 16.77
CA VAL A 256 2.22 -6.67 17.84
C VAL A 256 1.05 -5.86 17.30
N CYS A 257 1.31 -4.80 16.54
CA CYS A 257 0.27 -3.98 15.91
C CYS A 257 -0.56 -4.80 14.93
N GLY A 258 0.08 -5.59 14.06
CA GLY A 258 -0.57 -6.41 13.05
C GLY A 258 -1.53 -7.44 13.64
N PHE A 259 -1.13 -8.11 14.72
CA PHE A 259 -2.00 -9.05 15.42
C PHE A 259 -3.15 -8.34 16.16
N ALA A 260 -2.88 -7.24 16.87
CA ALA A 260 -3.91 -6.47 17.57
C ALA A 260 -4.97 -5.90 16.60
N TRP A 261 -4.52 -5.35 15.48
CA TRP A 261 -5.37 -4.78 14.45
C TRP A 261 -6.11 -5.86 13.64
N GLY A 262 -5.45 -6.97 13.31
CA GLY A 262 -6.11 -8.13 12.70
C GLY A 262 -7.22 -8.70 13.59
N TRP A 263 -6.97 -8.80 14.90
CA TRP A 263 -7.97 -9.18 15.89
C TRP A 263 -9.13 -8.17 15.95
N LEU A 264 -8.84 -6.86 15.94
CA LEU A 264 -9.87 -5.82 15.92
C LEU A 264 -10.76 -5.92 14.67
N VAL A 265 -10.18 -6.14 13.50
CA VAL A 265 -10.93 -6.32 12.24
C VAL A 265 -11.80 -7.58 12.31
N TRP A 266 -11.27 -8.70 12.79
CA TRP A 266 -12.05 -9.92 13.00
C TRP A 266 -13.22 -9.69 13.95
N MET A 267 -12.94 -9.07 15.10
CA MET A 267 -13.91 -8.84 16.16
C MET A 267 -15.04 -7.91 15.72
N THR A 268 -14.72 -6.86 14.96
CA THR A 268 -15.69 -5.86 14.49
C THR A 268 -16.48 -6.29 13.24
N ASN A 269 -16.14 -7.44 12.65
CA ASN A 269 -16.82 -8.01 11.48
C ASN A 269 -17.40 -9.42 11.72
N ARG A 270 -17.39 -9.92 12.96
CA ARG A 270 -17.96 -11.21 13.34
C ARG A 270 -19.47 -11.14 13.56
N GLY A 271 -20.17 -12.23 13.22
CA GLY A 271 -21.63 -12.32 13.33
C GLY A 271 -22.33 -11.35 12.38
N GLU A 272 -23.37 -10.68 12.89
CA GLU A 272 -24.17 -9.70 12.14
C GLU A 272 -23.47 -8.34 11.98
N LYS A 273 -22.44 -8.06 12.78
CA LYS A 273 -21.70 -6.79 12.71
C LYS A 273 -20.79 -6.81 11.48
N LYS A 274 -20.94 -5.82 10.60
CA LYS A 274 -20.09 -5.57 9.42
C LYS A 274 -19.64 -4.12 9.40
N LEU A 275 -18.63 -3.83 10.23
CA LEU A 275 -18.07 -2.48 10.34
C LEU A 275 -17.01 -2.19 9.27
N GLY A 276 -16.58 -3.19 8.48
CA GLY A 276 -15.51 -3.03 7.49
C GLY A 276 -14.17 -2.80 8.18
N ILE A 277 -13.31 -1.97 7.58
CA ILE A 277 -11.99 -1.66 8.14
C ILE A 277 -11.93 -0.31 8.89
N GLY A 278 -13.06 0.41 9.00
CA GLY A 278 -13.10 1.69 9.71
C GLY A 278 -12.55 1.64 11.15
N PRO A 279 -12.91 0.65 11.98
CA PRO A 279 -12.38 0.55 13.34
C PRO A 279 -10.85 0.42 13.41
N VAL A 280 -10.23 -0.30 12.46
CA VAL A 280 -8.77 -0.45 12.44
C VAL A 280 -8.08 0.79 11.90
N VAL A 281 -8.68 1.47 10.91
CA VAL A 281 -8.20 2.78 10.42
C VAL A 281 -8.16 3.77 11.58
N TRP A 282 -9.19 3.80 12.43
CA TRP A 282 -9.19 4.62 13.65
C TRP A 282 -8.10 4.21 14.66
N ALA A 283 -7.92 2.91 14.90
CA ALA A 283 -6.90 2.44 15.85
C ALA A 283 -5.49 2.85 15.40
N HIS A 284 -5.19 2.64 14.13
CA HIS A 284 -3.93 3.02 13.50
C HIS A 284 -3.75 4.55 13.50
N ALA A 285 -4.79 5.32 13.12
CA ALA A 285 -4.77 6.79 13.20
C ALA A 285 -4.44 7.30 14.62
N ILE A 286 -5.04 6.69 15.64
CA ILE A 286 -4.78 7.01 17.06
C ILE A 286 -3.33 6.67 17.43
N THR A 287 -2.83 5.49 17.05
CA THR A 287 -1.42 5.12 17.28
C THR A 287 -0.48 6.16 16.69
N ASN A 288 -0.71 6.56 15.45
CA ASN A 288 0.15 7.52 14.75
C ASN A 288 0.08 8.93 15.35
N ALA A 289 -1.12 9.39 15.71
CA ALA A 289 -1.28 10.69 16.38
C ALA A 289 -0.60 10.72 17.76
N LEU A 290 -0.73 9.64 18.54
CA LEU A 290 -0.07 9.53 19.84
C LEU A 290 1.45 9.37 19.70
N LEU A 291 1.93 8.66 18.68
CA LEU A 291 3.35 8.48 18.41
C LEU A 291 4.00 9.81 18.03
N TRP A 292 3.33 10.60 17.17
CA TRP A 292 3.75 11.96 16.87
C TRP A 292 3.84 12.82 18.14
N GLY A 293 2.82 12.76 19.00
CA GLY A 293 2.81 13.48 20.27
C GLY A 293 3.94 13.06 21.21
N TYR A 294 4.25 11.77 21.25
CA TYR A 294 5.40 11.23 22.00
C TYR A 294 6.71 11.79 21.48
N VAL A 295 6.97 11.71 20.16
CA VAL A 295 8.22 12.21 19.57
C VAL A 295 8.41 13.70 19.86
N VAL A 296 7.37 14.51 19.66
CA VAL A 296 7.44 15.95 19.91
C VAL A 296 7.66 16.29 21.40
N SER A 297 7.09 15.49 22.30
CA SER A 297 7.19 15.75 23.76
C SER A 297 8.52 15.31 24.35
N TYR A 298 9.10 14.20 23.85
CA TYR A 298 10.30 13.58 24.42
C TYR A 298 11.56 13.80 23.56
N GLY A 299 11.42 14.34 22.35
CA GLY A 299 12.54 14.52 21.41
C GLY A 299 13.09 13.20 20.87
N ASP A 300 12.32 12.11 20.94
CA ASP A 300 12.76 10.79 20.46
C ASP A 300 12.42 10.60 18.98
N TRP A 301 13.23 11.23 18.12
CA TRP A 301 13.04 11.27 16.67
C TRP A 301 13.16 9.91 15.97
N ARG A 302 13.62 8.88 16.67
CA ARG A 302 13.75 7.51 16.14
C ARG A 302 12.41 6.94 15.68
N PHE A 303 11.31 7.42 16.27
CA PHE A 303 9.97 6.88 16.07
C PHE A 303 9.11 7.67 15.07
N LEU A 304 9.67 8.67 14.37
CA LEU A 304 8.94 9.49 13.40
C LEU A 304 9.31 9.19 11.96
#